data_AF-A0A7X8QRB0-F1
#
_entry.id   AF-A0A7X8QRB0-F1
#
_cell.length_a   1.000
_cell.length_b   1.000
_cell.length_c   1.000
_cell.angle_alpha   90.00
_cell.angle_beta   90.00
_cell.angle_gamma   90.00
#
_symmetry.space_group_name_H-M   'P 1'
#
loop_
_entity.id
_entity.type
_entity.pdbx_description
1 polymer ?
#
loop_
_entity_poly.entity_id
_entity_poly.type
_entity_poly.pdbx_seq_one_letter_code
_entity_poly.pdbx_strand_id
1 'polypeptide(L)' 'MKNFIKRWLERLEKTNKENFGKEPLDCCSLGRQNNKSKAMKNTQNRK' A
#
# COMPACT_ATOMS: atom_id res chain seq x y z
N MET A 1 10.11 24.02 20.96
CA MET A 1 9.38 23.77 19.69
C MET A 1 10.13 22.84 18.72
N LYS A 2 11.36 23.14 18.28
CA LYS A 2 12.11 22.29 17.32
C LYS A 2 12.25 20.81 17.74
N ASN A 3 12.51 20.54 19.02
CA ASN A 3 12.64 19.16 19.53
C ASN A 3 11.31 18.39 19.58
N PHE A 4 10.18 19.09 19.72
CA PHE A 4 8.86 18.46 19.77
C PHE A 4 8.42 18.02 18.38
N ILE A 5 8.63 18.89 17.39
CA ILE A 5 8.38 18.58 15.97
C ILE A 5 9.27 17.43 15.51
N LYS A 6 10.56 17.43 15.89
CA LYS A 6 11.48 16.33 15.58
C LYS A 6 10.98 14.98 16.12
N ARG A 7 10.61 14.92 17.41
CA ARG A 7 10.06 13.70 18.01
C ARG A 7 8.74 13.25 17.38
N TRP A 8 7.91 14.18 16.94
CA TRP A 8 6.66 13.87 16.25
C TRP A 8 6.91 13.27 14.86
N LEU A 9 7.85 13.85 14.09
CA LEU A 9 8.25 13.32 12.78
C LEU A 9 8.89 11.93 12.89
N GLU A 10 9.74 11.69 13.89
CA GLU A 10 10.33 10.36 14.15
C GLU A 10 9.27 9.30 14.45
N ARG A 11 8.22 9.66 15.21
CA ARG A 11 7.08 8.77 15.47
C ARG A 11 6.30 8.47 14.20
N LEU A 12 6.01 9.49 13.39
CA LEU A 12 5.32 9.31 12.10
C LEU A 12 6.10 8.41 11.16
N GLU A 13 7.42 8.60 11.04
CA GLU A 13 8.27 7.77 10.20
C GLU A 13 8.21 6.30 10.63
N LYS A 14 8.30 6.05 11.94
CA LYS A 14 8.23 4.70 12.50
C LYS A 14 6.88 4.03 12.20
N THR A 15 5.78 4.74 12.47
CA THR A 15 4.42 4.23 12.21
C THR A 15 4.16 4.02 10.73
N ASN A 16 4.65 4.90 9.85
CA ASN A 16 4.50 4.73 8.40
C ASN A 16 5.25 3.48 7.91
N LYS A 17 6.47 3.23 8.39
CA LYS A 17 7.22 2.01 8.05
C LYS A 17 6.54 0.73 8.54
N GLU A 18 5.97 0.76 9.74
CA GLU A 18 5.27 -0.40 10.32
C GLU A 18 3.98 -0.75 9.55
N ASN A 19 3.21 0.25 9.10
CA ASN A 19 1.91 0.02 8.46
C ASN A 19 1.96 -0.09 6.94
N PHE A 20 2.86 0.66 6.29
CA PHE A 20 2.92 0.77 4.83
C PHE A 20 4.21 0.18 4.23
N GLY A 21 5.18 -0.21 5.06
CA GLY A 21 6.44 -0.77 4.60
C GLY A 21 7.40 0.28 4.02
N LYS A 22 8.29 -0.15 3.12
CA LYS A 22 9.28 0.71 2.44
C LYS A 22 8.85 1.16 1.05
N GLU A 23 7.79 0.56 0.52
CA GLU A 23 7.33 0.88 -0.83
C GLU A 23 6.38 2.09 -0.80
N PRO A 24 6.42 2.93 -1.84
CA PRO A 24 5.48 4.03 -1.97
C PRO A 24 4.05 3.49 -2.06
N LEU A 25 3.13 4.18 -1.40
CA LEU A 25 1.70 3.96 -1.54
C LEU A 25 1.29 4.42 -2.95
N ASP A 26 1.36 3.51 -3.91
CA ASP A 26 0.81 3.72 -5.23
C ASP A 26 -0.68 3.38 -5.21
N CYS A 27 -1.51 4.32 -5.66
CA CYS A 27 -2.95 4.13 -5.82
C CYS A 27 -3.26 2.94 -6.76
N CYS A 28 -2.37 2.63 -7.71
CA CYS A 28 -2.50 1.46 -8.57
C CYS A 28 -2.28 0.13 -7.81
N SER A 29 -1.44 0.14 -6.78
CA SER A 29 -1.08 -1.04 -5.96
C SER A 29 -2.08 -1.28 -4.83
N LEU A 30 -2.61 -0.21 -4.24
CA LEU A 30 -3.60 -0.27 -3.15
C LEU A 30 -4.94 -0.91 -3.59
N GLY A 31 -5.38 -0.67 -4.83
CA GLY A 31 -6.59 -1.29 -5.38
C GLY A 31 -6.40 -2.72 -5.91
N ARG A 32 -5.15 -3.14 -6.16
CA ARG A 32 -4.85 -4.45 -6.76
C ARG A 32 -4.88 -5.60 -5.76
N GLN A 33 -4.53 -5.37 -4.49
CA GLN A 33 -4.59 -6.41 -3.46
C GLN A 33 -6.04 -6.84 -3.11
N ASN A 34 -7.00 -5.92 -3.19
CA ASN A 34 -8.42 -6.22 -2.93
C ASN A 34 -9.11 -6.95 -4.09
N ASN A 35 -8.50 -7.00 -5.27
CA ASN A 35 -9.02 -7.67 -6.47
C ASN A 35 -8.31 -9.01 -6.76
N LYS A 36 -7.79 -9.70 -5.74
CA LYS A 36 -7.49 -11.15 -5.84
C LYS A 36 -8.76 -12.02 -5.77
N SER A 37 -9.94 -11.43 -5.87
CA SER A 37 -11.20 -12.14 -6.08
C SER A 37 -11.25 -12.68 -7.52
N LYS A 38 -10.77 -13.92 -7.65
CA LYS A 38 -11.01 -14.88 -8.73
C LYS A 38 -10.57 -14.38 -10.12
N ALA A 39 -9.45 -14.90 -10.59
CA ALA A 39 -9.21 -15.04 -12.02
C ALA A 39 -10.39 -15.81 -12.63
N MET A 40 -11.37 -15.08 -13.17
CA MET A 40 -12.41 -15.68 -13.99
C MET A 40 -11.69 -16.16 -15.24
N LYS A 41 -11.43 -17.47 -15.33
CA LYS A 41 -10.95 -18.11 -16.55
C LYS A 41 -11.99 -17.85 -17.63
N ASN A 42 -11.80 -16.79 -18.40
CA ASN A 42 -12.57 -16.56 -19.60
C ASN A 42 -12.05 -17.55 -20.64
N THR A 43 -12.59 -18.77 -20.63
CA THR A 43 -12.39 -19.71 -21.73
C THR A 43 -13.18 -19.17 -22.92
N GLN A 44 -12.58 -18.23 -23.66
CA GLN A 44 -13.04 -17.90 -25.01
C GLN A 44 -12.62 -19.04 -25.94
N ASN A 45 -13.45 -20.08 -26.02
CA ASN A 45 -13.45 -20.95 -27.19
C ASN A 45 -14.16 -20.18 -28.31
N ARG A 46 -13.37 -19.54 -29.16
CA ARG A 46 -13.84 -19.03 -30.44
C ARG A 46 -12.99 -19.66 -31.54
N LYS A 47 -13.41 -20.83 -32.01
CA LYS A 47 -13.18 -21.36 -33.35
C LYS A 47 -14.38 -22.21 -33.74
#